data_AF-A0A0D7AY93-F1
#
_entry.id   AF-A0A0D7AY93-F1
#
_cell.length_a   1.000
_cell.length_b   1.000
_cell.length_c   1.000
_cell.angle_alpha   90.00
_cell.angle_beta   90.00
_cell.angle_gamma   90.00
#
_symmetry.space_group_name_H-M   'P 1'
#
loop_
_entity.id
_entity.type
_entity.pdbx_description
1 polymer ?
#
loop_
_entity_poly.entity_id
_entity_poly.type
_entity_poly.pdbx_seq_one_letter_code
_entity_poly.pdbx_strand_id
1 'polypeptide(L)'
;MALPKLLDDEGEMTQVLVDALEQIFNKYAVDKVMSREKIQQWSLDTNGAEKQLSEESIDEIFEYFDVDEANNLTFGGFLQLYQLQTENEPEETLNDLVSDHSICVRRSPKKSGRPSQQLIVIVQGKHGLVIGT
;
A
#
# COMPACT_ATOMS: atom_id res chain seq x y z
N MET A 1 10.55 7.11 -16.94
CA MET A 1 9.08 7.19 -16.71
C MET A 1 8.91 7.95 -15.40
N ALA A 2 7.93 8.85 -15.26
CA ALA A 2 7.65 9.45 -13.95
C ALA A 2 6.73 8.48 -13.19
N LEU A 3 7.21 7.95 -12.07
CA LEU A 3 6.41 7.15 -11.15
C LEU A 3 5.29 8.04 -10.55
N PRO A 4 4.10 7.49 -10.25
CA PRO A 4 3.11 8.24 -9.48
C PRO A 4 3.73 8.61 -8.14
N LYS A 5 3.58 9.87 -7.72
CA LYS A 5 4.03 10.30 -6.40
C LYS A 5 3.22 9.54 -5.34
N LEU A 6 3.87 8.63 -4.62
CA LEU A 6 3.28 7.88 -3.52
C LEU A 6 3.20 8.73 -2.26
N LEU A 7 4.25 9.53 -2.04
CA LEU A 7 4.34 10.56 -1.02
C LEU A 7 4.24 11.95 -1.68
N ASP A 8 3.71 12.92 -0.96
CA ASP A 8 3.70 14.32 -1.39
C ASP A 8 5.05 15.01 -1.16
N ASP A 9 5.10 16.33 -1.37
CA ASP A 9 6.34 17.11 -1.23
C ASP A 9 6.79 17.27 0.24
N GLU A 10 5.94 16.90 1.20
CA GLU A 10 6.21 16.92 2.64
C GLU A 10 6.60 15.52 3.17
N GLY A 11 6.52 14.49 2.33
CA GLY A 11 6.79 13.09 2.71
C GLY A 11 5.55 12.36 3.23
N GLU A 12 4.39 12.99 3.18
CA GLU A 12 3.13 12.40 3.65
C GLU A 12 2.52 11.49 2.58
N MET A 13 1.86 10.42 3.01
CA MET A 13 1.21 9.50 2.08
C MET A 13 0.07 10.18 1.33
N THR A 14 0.08 10.05 0.01
CA THR A 14 -1.03 10.53 -0.81
C THR A 14 -2.31 9.75 -0.53
N GLN A 15 -3.47 10.40 -0.67
CA GLN A 15 -4.77 9.74 -0.48
C GLN A 15 -4.95 8.50 -1.36
N VAL A 16 -4.32 8.48 -2.54
CA VAL A 16 -4.35 7.33 -3.46
C VAL A 16 -3.67 6.11 -2.84
N LEU A 17 -2.50 6.32 -2.24
CA LEU A 17 -1.77 5.26 -1.57
C LEU A 17 -2.58 4.76 -0.38
N VAL A 18 -3.12 5.67 0.44
CA VAL A 18 -3.96 5.32 1.60
C VAL A 18 -5.17 4.49 1.18
N ASP A 19 -5.91 4.91 0.15
CA ASP A 19 -7.10 4.19 -0.34
C ASP A 19 -6.75 2.80 -0.89
N ALA A 20 -5.59 2.68 -1.54
CA ALA A 20 -5.11 1.40 -2.06
C ALA A 20 -4.67 0.45 -0.96
N LEU A 21 -3.91 0.96 0.02
CA LEU A 21 -3.49 0.20 1.20
C LEU A 21 -4.69 -0.22 2.06
N GLU A 22 -5.73 0.60 2.15
CA GLU A 22 -6.98 0.22 2.83
C GLU A 22 -7.62 -1.02 2.19
N GLN A 23 -7.57 -1.16 0.87
CA GLN A 23 -8.10 -2.37 0.21
C GLN A 23 -7.25 -3.61 0.50
N ILE A 24 -5.93 -3.46 0.44
CA ILE A 24 -5.00 -4.55 0.78
C ILE A 24 -5.22 -4.98 2.23
N PHE A 25 -5.26 -4.02 3.15
CA PHE A 25 -5.48 -4.28 4.57
C PHE A 25 -6.80 -5.01 4.81
N ASN A 26 -7.90 -4.51 4.24
CA ASN A 26 -9.24 -5.10 4.44
C ASN A 26 -9.40 -6.50 3.84
N LYS A 27 -8.49 -6.95 2.96
CA LYS A 27 -8.48 -8.33 2.46
C LYS A 27 -8.08 -9.35 3.54
N TYR A 28 -7.25 -8.93 4.50
CA TYR A 28 -6.70 -9.81 5.54
C TYR A 28 -7.21 -9.48 6.94
N ALA A 29 -7.53 -8.21 7.19
CA ALA A 29 -8.00 -7.73 8.48
C ALA A 29 -9.32 -8.38 8.90
N VAL A 30 -9.42 -8.72 10.18
CA VAL A 30 -10.64 -9.16 10.84
C VAL A 30 -10.95 -8.12 11.92
N ASP A 31 -12.18 -7.63 11.96
CA ASP A 31 -12.59 -6.57 12.90
C ASP A 31 -11.68 -5.32 12.86
N LYS A 32 -11.15 -4.98 11.67
CA LYS A 32 -10.27 -3.83 11.38
C LYS A 32 -8.85 -3.92 11.95
N VAL A 33 -8.40 -5.09 12.35
CA VAL A 33 -7.02 -5.35 12.78
C VAL A 33 -6.45 -6.57 12.07
N MET A 34 -5.13 -6.64 11.97
CA MET A 34 -4.43 -7.81 11.44
C MET A 34 -3.65 -8.51 12.56
N SER A 35 -4.02 -9.77 12.80
CA SER A 35 -3.23 -10.63 13.69
C SER A 35 -1.91 -11.03 13.03
N ARG A 36 -1.03 -11.64 13.82
CA ARG A 36 0.26 -12.16 13.37
C ARG A 36 0.15 -13.10 12.17
N GLU A 37 -0.80 -14.03 12.23
CA GLU A 37 -1.06 -14.97 11.15
C GLU A 37 -1.50 -14.27 9.87
N LYS A 38 -2.23 -13.15 10.00
CA LYS A 38 -2.69 -12.34 8.87
C LYS A 38 -1.57 -11.53 8.23
N ILE A 39 -0.63 -10.99 9.02
CA ILE A 39 0.58 -10.36 8.47
C ILE A 39 1.41 -11.40 7.71
N GLN A 40 1.60 -12.58 8.29
CA GLN A 40 2.36 -13.64 7.65
C GLN A 40 1.72 -14.13 6.34
N GLN A 41 0.38 -14.22 6.31
CA GLN A 41 -0.39 -14.53 5.11
C GLN A 41 -0.29 -13.40 4.07
N TRP A 42 -0.47 -12.14 4.48
CA TRP A 42 -0.36 -10.98 3.59
C TRP A 42 1.02 -10.90 2.93
N SER A 43 2.09 -11.08 3.72
CA SER A 43 3.46 -11.02 3.21
C SER A 43 3.74 -12.12 2.19
N LEU A 44 3.24 -13.34 2.44
CA LEU A 44 3.36 -14.45 1.50
C LEU A 44 2.61 -14.18 0.18
N ASP A 45 1.37 -13.70 0.28
CA ASP A 45 0.51 -13.44 -0.88
C ASP A 45 1.03 -12.26 -1.73
N THR A 46 1.68 -11.28 -1.10
CA THR A 46 2.21 -10.08 -1.77
C THR A 46 3.57 -10.35 -2.40
N ASN A 47 4.49 -10.97 -1.66
CA ASN A 47 5.91 -11.07 -2.06
C ASN A 47 6.32 -12.45 -2.57
N GLY A 48 5.49 -13.48 -2.32
CA GLY A 48 5.85 -14.87 -2.52
C GLY A 48 6.76 -15.43 -1.40
N ALA A 49 6.95 -16.75 -1.40
CA ALA A 49 7.62 -17.47 -0.31
C ALA A 49 9.08 -17.06 -0.06
N GLU A 50 9.79 -16.56 -1.09
CA GLU A 50 11.20 -16.18 -0.95
C GLU A 50 11.41 -14.82 -0.26
N LYS A 51 10.38 -13.97 -0.26
CA LYS A 51 10.39 -12.62 0.34
C LYS A 51 9.32 -12.48 1.42
N GLN A 52 8.88 -13.61 1.98
CA GLN A 52 8.01 -13.63 3.14
C GLN A 52 8.75 -13.06 4.35
N LEU A 53 8.08 -12.22 5.13
CA LEU A 53 8.63 -11.68 6.38
C LEU A 53 8.97 -12.82 7.34
N SER A 54 10.15 -12.72 7.97
CA SER A 54 10.56 -13.63 9.03
C SER A 54 9.72 -13.38 10.29
N GLU A 55 9.69 -14.35 11.21
CA GLU A 55 9.01 -14.15 12.51
C GLU A 55 9.59 -12.97 13.30
N GLU A 56 10.90 -12.73 13.18
CA GLU A 56 11.61 -11.60 13.80
C GLU A 56 11.16 -10.26 13.22
N SER A 57 11.07 -10.14 11.88
CA SER A 57 10.54 -8.91 11.26
C SER A 57 9.07 -8.67 11.62
N ILE A 58 8.30 -9.74 11.83
CA ILE A 58 6.91 -9.61 12.29
C ILE A 58 6.86 -9.15 13.75
N ASP A 59 7.75 -9.64 14.63
CA ASP A 59 7.85 -9.13 16.01
C ASP A 59 8.18 -7.63 16.03
N GLU A 60 9.13 -7.19 15.22
CA GLU A 60 9.47 -5.77 15.08
C GLU A 60 8.24 -4.94 14.66
N ILE A 61 7.40 -5.47 13.76
CA ILE A 61 6.17 -4.76 13.34
C ILE A 61 5.24 -4.51 14.54
N PHE A 62 5.03 -5.51 15.39
CA PHE A 62 4.17 -5.37 16.57
C PHE A 62 4.81 -4.56 17.70
N GLU A 63 6.14 -4.43 17.72
CA GLU A 63 6.87 -3.64 18.72
C GLU A 63 6.88 -2.15 18.39
N TYR A 64 7.03 -1.79 17.11
CA TYR A 64 7.30 -0.41 16.69
C TYR A 64 6.10 0.33 16.09
N PHE A 65 5.08 -0.37 15.59
CA PHE A 65 3.94 0.25 14.93
C PHE A 65 2.67 0.20 15.78
N ASP A 66 1.67 0.98 15.36
CA ASP A 66 0.40 1.08 16.08
C ASP A 66 -0.38 -0.25 16.10
N VAL A 67 -0.66 -0.73 17.32
CA VAL A 67 -1.37 -1.98 17.61
C VAL A 67 -2.54 -1.73 18.55
N ASP A 68 -3.52 -2.64 18.53
CA ASP A 68 -4.64 -2.61 19.47
C ASP A 68 -4.26 -3.18 20.87
N GLU A 69 -5.22 -3.18 21.78
CA GLU A 69 -5.05 -3.73 23.14
C GLU A 69 -4.73 -5.23 23.18
N ALA A 70 -5.02 -5.95 22.10
CA ALA A 70 -4.75 -7.38 21.93
C ALA A 70 -3.47 -7.65 21.13
N ASN A 71 -2.65 -6.61 20.88
CA ASN A 71 -1.41 -6.67 20.12
C ASN A 71 -1.61 -7.10 18.65
N ASN A 72 -2.70 -6.68 18.02
CA ASN A 72 -2.95 -6.80 16.59
C ASN A 72 -2.66 -5.49 15.86
N LEU A 73 -2.13 -5.56 14.65
CA LEU A 73 -1.73 -4.38 13.88
C LEU A 73 -2.99 -3.63 13.41
N THR A 74 -3.08 -2.35 13.72
CA THR A 74 -4.17 -1.51 13.25
C THR A 74 -3.93 -1.07 11.81
N PHE A 75 -4.95 -0.49 11.17
CA PHE A 75 -4.74 0.15 9.87
C PHE A 75 -3.74 1.33 9.97
N GLY A 76 -3.71 2.04 11.10
CA GLY A 76 -2.72 3.09 11.35
C GLY A 76 -1.30 2.55 11.37
N GLY A 77 -1.07 1.41 12.04
CA GLY A 77 0.23 0.75 12.07
C GLY A 77 0.66 0.23 10.69
N PHE A 78 -0.30 -0.29 9.92
CA PHE A 78 -0.06 -0.70 8.54
C PHE A 78 0.33 0.46 7.63
N LEU A 79 -0.28 1.63 7.80
CA LEU A 79 0.10 2.85 7.11
C LEU A 79 1.52 3.31 7.49
N GLN A 80 1.88 3.27 8.78
CA GLN A 80 3.24 3.61 9.24
C GLN A 80 4.30 2.69 8.65
N LEU A 81 4.03 1.39 8.58
CA LEU A 81 4.90 0.40 7.93
C LEU A 81 5.15 0.77 6.46
N TYR A 82 4.09 1.07 5.71
CA TYR A 82 4.20 1.43 4.30
C TYR A 82 4.82 2.80 4.07
N GLN A 83 4.61 3.76 4.96
CA GLN A 83 5.29 5.05 4.90
C GLN A 83 6.80 4.87 5.01
N LEU A 84 7.28 4.10 6.01
CA LEU A 84 8.70 3.78 6.16
C LEU A 84 9.26 3.05 4.94
N GLN A 85 8.54 2.04 4.42
CA GLN A 85 8.96 1.33 3.21
C GLN A 85 9.03 2.28 2.01
N THR A 86 8.04 3.16 1.82
CA THR A 86 7.97 4.07 0.68
C THR A 86 9.07 5.14 0.72
N GLU A 87 9.43 5.61 1.91
CA GLU A 87 10.54 6.56 2.09
C GLU A 87 11.90 5.97 1.69
N ASN A 88 12.11 4.69 1.96
CA ASN A 88 13.37 4.00 1.68
C ASN A 88 13.42 3.37 0.28
N GLU A 89 12.34 2.69 -0.13
CA GLU A 89 12.25 1.86 -1.33
C GLU A 89 10.86 1.99 -2.01
N PRO A 90 10.53 3.17 -2.59
CA PRO A 90 9.22 3.43 -3.18
C PRO A 90 8.87 2.51 -4.37
N GLU A 91 9.87 1.92 -5.01
CA GLU A 91 9.66 0.95 -6.09
C GLU A 91 9.06 -0.37 -5.58
N GLU A 92 9.40 -0.83 -4.37
CA GLU A 92 8.79 -2.04 -3.80
C GLU A 92 7.34 -1.80 -3.42
N THR A 93 7.01 -0.63 -2.86
CA THR A 93 5.61 -0.25 -2.62
C THR A 93 4.79 -0.24 -3.92
N LEU A 94 5.37 0.23 -5.03
CA LEU A 94 4.70 0.17 -6.32
C LEU A 94 4.51 -1.27 -6.83
N ASN A 95 5.48 -2.16 -6.60
CA ASN A 95 5.35 -3.57 -6.97
C ASN A 95 4.22 -4.24 -6.21
N ASP A 96 4.07 -3.96 -4.91
CA ASP A 96 2.99 -4.49 -4.07
C ASP A 96 1.62 -4.05 -4.60
N LEU A 97 1.49 -2.75 -4.91
CA LEU A 97 0.26 -2.19 -5.47
C LEU A 97 -0.09 -2.75 -6.84
N VAL A 98 0.89 -3.05 -7.70
CA VAL A 98 0.63 -3.60 -9.05
C VAL A 98 0.34 -5.10 -9.02
N SER A 99 0.87 -5.82 -8.03
CA SER A 99 0.67 -7.27 -7.89
C SER A 99 -0.74 -7.61 -7.39
N ASP A 100 -1.37 -6.72 -6.64
CA ASP A 100 -2.77 -6.88 -6.27
C ASP A 100 -3.71 -6.66 -7.47
N HIS A 101 -4.44 -7.70 -7.87
CA HIS A 101 -5.35 -7.68 -9.02
C HIS A 101 -6.55 -6.74 -8.81
N SER A 102 -6.82 -6.34 -7.56
CA SER A 102 -7.85 -5.37 -7.18
C SER A 102 -7.40 -3.93 -7.47
N ILE A 103 -6.11 -3.70 -7.70
CA ILE A 103 -5.50 -2.41 -7.97
C ILE A 103 -5.04 -2.39 -9.44
N CYS A 104 -5.63 -1.51 -10.24
CA CYS A 104 -5.28 -1.36 -11.65
C CYS A 104 -4.56 -0.03 -11.89
N VAL A 105 -3.25 -0.09 -12.11
CA VAL A 105 -2.48 1.09 -12.53
C VAL A 105 -2.61 1.25 -14.06
N ARG A 106 -3.37 2.25 -14.51
CA ARG A 106 -3.58 2.57 -15.94
C ARG A 106 -2.92 3.88 -16.32
N ARG A 107 -2.57 4.05 -17.59
CA ARG A 107 -2.17 5.35 -18.13
C ARG A 107 -3.41 6.18 -18.47
N SER A 108 -3.43 7.44 -18.07
CA SER A 108 -4.44 8.40 -18.51
C SER A 108 -4.34 8.59 -20.03
N PRO A 109 -5.46 8.69 -20.77
CA PRO A 109 -5.43 9.03 -22.18
C PRO A 109 -4.80 10.42 -22.38
N LYS A 110 -3.85 10.52 -23.33
CA LYS A 110 -3.14 11.76 -23.67
C LYS A 110 -4.13 12.78 -24.25
N LYS A 111 -4.60 13.75 -23.45
CA LYS A 111 -5.38 14.88 -23.97
C LYS A 111 -4.44 15.86 -24.69
N SER A 112 -4.83 16.30 -25.88
CA SER A 112 -4.07 17.28 -26.67
C SER A 112 -3.86 18.57 -25.85
N GLY A 113 -2.60 18.96 -25.63
CA GLY A 113 -2.23 20.22 -24.95
C GLY A 113 -1.64 20.08 -23.54
N ARG A 114 -1.53 18.87 -22.96
CA ARG A 114 -0.76 18.65 -21.72
C ARG A 114 0.57 17.94 -22.00
N PRO A 115 1.68 18.33 -21.35
CA PRO A 115 3.03 17.85 -21.71
C PRO A 115 3.35 16.41 -21.27
N SER A 116 2.54 15.73 -20.47
CA SER A 116 2.89 14.41 -19.91
C SER A 116 1.71 13.44 -19.83
N GLN A 117 1.94 12.17 -20.16
CA GLN A 117 1.00 11.07 -19.86
C GLN A 117 1.04 10.81 -18.34
N GLN A 118 -0.12 10.78 -17.67
CA GLN A 118 -0.23 10.56 -16.21
C GLN A 118 -0.56 9.07 -15.93
N LEU A 119 -0.10 8.56 -14.78
CA LEU A 119 -0.49 7.24 -14.27
C LEU A 119 -1.68 7.42 -13.31
N ILE A 120 -2.71 6.62 -13.50
CA ILE A 120 -3.95 6.57 -12.72
C ILE A 120 -3.94 5.23 -11.98
N VAL A 121 -3.96 5.27 -10.65
CA VAL A 121 -4.21 4.08 -9.83
C VAL A 121 -5.73 3.96 -9.66
N ILE A 122 -6.31 2.88 -10.15
CA ILE A 122 -7.75 2.61 -10.04
C ILE A 122 -7.92 1.45 -9.08
N VAL A 123 -8.50 1.72 -7.92
CA VAL A 123 -8.79 0.70 -6.92
C VAL A 123 -10.22 0.18 -7.13
N GLN A 124 -10.39 -1.13 -7.35
CA GLN A 124 -11.71 -1.72 -7.66
C GLN A 124 -12.68 -1.54 -6.46
N GLY A 125 -13.94 -1.18 -6.71
CA GLY A 125 -14.97 -1.09 -5.66
C GLY A 125 -15.23 0.29 -5.04
N LYS A 126 -14.36 1.28 -5.24
CA LYS A 126 -14.67 2.71 -5.01
C LYS A 126 -14.63 3.39 -6.38
N HIS A 127 -15.69 4.15 -6.73
CA HIS A 127 -15.82 4.81 -8.04
C HIS A 127 -14.50 5.49 -8.46
N GLY A 128 -14.00 5.12 -9.65
CA GLY A 128 -12.67 5.47 -10.13
C GLY A 128 -12.26 6.92 -9.85
N LEU A 129 -11.32 7.08 -8.93
CA LEU A 129 -10.77 8.37 -8.55
C LEU A 129 -9.77 8.82 -9.63
N VAL A 130 -10.15 9.83 -10.41
CA VAL A 130 -9.27 10.47 -11.39
C VAL A 130 -8.46 11.55 -10.66
N ILE A 131 -7.20 11.28 -10.37
CA ILE A 131 -6.30 12.29 -9.79
C ILE A 131 -5.65 13.03 -10.96
N GLY A 132 -5.97 14.32 -11.09
CA GLY A 132 -5.27 15.24 -11.97
C GLY A 132 -4.13 15.90 -11.21
N THR A 133 -2.92 15.79 -11.73
CA THR A 133 -1.90 16.82 -11.56
C THR A 133 -2.08 17.92 -12.59
#